data_AF-A0A6C0K1N2-F1
#
_entry.id   AF-A0A6C0K1N2-F1
#
_cell.length_a   1.000
_cell.length_b   1.000
_cell.length_c   1.000
_cell.angle_alpha   90.00
_cell.angle_beta   90.00
_cell.angle_gamma   90.00
#
_symmetry.space_group_name_H-M   'P 1'
#
loop_
_entity.id
_entity.type
_entity.pdbx_description
1 polymer ?
#
loop_
_entity_poly.entity_id
_entity_poly.type
_entity_poly.pdbx_seq_one_letter_code
_entity_poly.pdbx_strand_id
1 'polypeptide(L)'
;MLPSGNTTTSTATYTNAVNMNAIDELLETEKQKNKCDSWNKLDKTVKTQKLHAFAEKYGKEHNYPAKDVKSLKAFFVSCLEKAKLQKTKDVVYDKDSGEITSIPALFFNSMNHTFTLKIVDSKRVSTLKSLTPKRVSEKNQAPVSQPEI
;
A
#
# COMPACT_ATOMS: atom_id res chain seq x y z
N MET A 1 6.59 -84.90 -14.24
CA MET A 1 6.96 -84.05 -13.10
C MET A 1 6.75 -82.59 -13.48
N LEU A 2 6.04 -81.83 -12.63
CA LEU A 2 5.87 -80.36 -12.63
C LEU A 2 7.16 -79.69 -12.08
N PRO A 3 7.46 -78.37 -12.30
CA PRO A 3 6.60 -77.27 -11.89
C PRO A 3 6.45 -76.04 -12.81
N SER A 4 5.26 -75.48 -12.69
CA SER A 4 4.78 -74.12 -12.93
C SER A 4 5.84 -73.00 -12.94
N GLY A 5 5.85 -72.22 -14.01
CA GLY A 5 6.42 -70.87 -14.03
C GLY A 5 5.45 -69.89 -13.37
N ASN A 6 5.85 -69.37 -12.21
CA ASN A 6 5.11 -68.36 -11.47
C ASN A 6 5.33 -66.96 -12.06
N THR A 7 4.33 -66.13 -11.82
CA THR A 7 4.28 -64.70 -12.08
C THR A 7 5.32 -63.95 -11.24
N THR A 8 6.00 -62.97 -11.84
CA THR A 8 6.51 -61.82 -11.09
C THR A 8 6.18 -60.55 -11.86
N THR A 9 5.00 -60.04 -11.52
CA THR A 9 4.66 -58.64 -11.51
C THR A 9 5.78 -57.81 -10.88
N SER A 10 6.26 -56.78 -11.57
CA SER A 10 6.80 -55.60 -10.89
C SER A 10 6.14 -54.36 -11.48
N THR A 11 5.00 -54.04 -10.89
CA THR A 11 4.20 -52.84 -11.15
C THR A 11 5.03 -51.63 -10.75
N ALA A 12 5.54 -50.88 -11.72
CA ALA A 12 6.01 -49.52 -11.52
C ALA A 12 4.81 -48.60 -11.30
N THR A 13 4.29 -48.57 -10.07
CA THR A 13 3.34 -47.57 -9.61
C THR A 13 3.85 -47.01 -8.30
N TYR A 14 3.53 -45.74 -8.03
CA TYR A 14 3.76 -44.96 -6.79
C TYR A 14 4.95 -44.00 -6.80
N THR A 15 4.86 -42.90 -7.57
CA THR A 15 5.59 -41.65 -7.28
C THR A 15 4.78 -40.36 -7.48
N ASN A 16 3.45 -40.41 -7.61
CA ASN A 16 2.63 -39.18 -7.77
C ASN A 16 2.05 -38.62 -6.45
N ALA A 17 1.93 -39.42 -5.38
CA ALA A 17 1.34 -38.96 -4.11
C ALA A 17 2.32 -38.20 -3.20
N VAL A 18 3.62 -38.49 -3.32
CA VAL A 18 4.69 -37.81 -2.55
C VAL A 18 4.90 -36.36 -3.04
N ASN A 19 4.49 -36.08 -4.27
CA ASN A 19 4.61 -34.75 -4.88
C ASN A 19 3.53 -33.78 -4.38
N MET A 20 2.30 -34.25 -4.09
CA MET A 20 1.19 -33.36 -3.68
C MET A 20 1.42 -32.75 -2.29
N ASN A 21 1.84 -33.56 -1.30
CA ASN A 21 2.20 -33.04 0.03
C ASN A 21 3.46 -32.18 0.00
N ALA A 22 4.46 -32.53 -0.82
CA ALA A 22 5.65 -31.70 -0.98
C ALA A 22 5.33 -30.36 -1.65
N ILE A 23 4.38 -30.33 -2.60
CA ILE A 23 3.89 -29.09 -3.22
C ILE A 23 3.12 -28.25 -2.19
N ASP A 24 2.23 -28.85 -1.40
CA ASP A 24 1.51 -28.14 -0.32
C ASP A 24 2.48 -27.60 0.74
N GLU A 25 3.49 -28.38 1.12
CA GLU A 25 4.53 -27.96 2.06
C GLU A 25 5.43 -26.85 1.48
N LEU A 26 5.74 -26.91 0.17
CA LEU A 26 6.44 -25.84 -0.53
C LEU A 26 5.59 -24.56 -0.59
N LEU A 27 4.29 -24.69 -0.88
CA LEU A 27 3.32 -23.59 -0.88
C LEU A 27 3.20 -22.96 0.51
N GLU A 28 3.09 -23.78 1.56
CA GLU A 28 3.02 -23.32 2.96
C GLU A 28 4.34 -22.63 3.37
N THR A 29 5.50 -23.18 2.97
CA THR A 29 6.81 -22.59 3.25
C THR A 29 7.02 -21.26 2.52
N GLU A 30 6.59 -21.15 1.26
CA GLU A 30 6.67 -19.92 0.46
C GLU A 30 5.68 -18.85 0.95
N LYS A 31 4.46 -19.27 1.31
CA LYS A 31 3.42 -18.45 1.96
C LYS A 31 3.88 -17.95 3.33
N GLN A 32 4.67 -18.73 4.06
CA GLN A 32 5.25 -18.32 5.34
C GLN A 32 6.42 -17.35 5.16
N LYS A 33 7.25 -17.54 4.13
CA LYS A 33 8.35 -16.63 3.78
C LYS A 33 7.84 -15.23 3.39
N ASN A 34 6.72 -15.18 2.67
CA ASN A 34 6.01 -13.95 2.32
C ASN A 34 5.50 -13.16 3.54
N LYS A 35 5.20 -13.80 4.67
CA LYS A 35 4.67 -13.13 5.87
C LYS A 35 5.72 -12.29 6.61
N CYS A 36 7.00 -12.63 6.47
CA CYS A 36 8.09 -11.91 7.15
C CYS A 36 8.78 -10.87 6.26
N ASP A 37 8.35 -10.75 5.00
CA ASP A 37 8.96 -9.81 4.08
C ASP A 37 8.66 -8.37 4.48
N SER A 38 9.72 -7.58 4.56
CA SER A 38 9.61 -6.15 4.84
C SER A 38 8.78 -5.48 3.75
N TRP A 39 8.00 -4.45 4.10
CA TRP A 39 7.16 -3.70 3.15
C TRP A 39 7.82 -3.42 1.80
N ASN A 40 9.12 -3.10 1.78
CA ASN A 40 9.87 -2.88 0.54
C ASN A 40 9.88 -4.10 -0.41
N LYS A 41 9.96 -5.32 0.11
CA LYS A 41 10.03 -6.58 -0.63
C LYS A 41 8.68 -7.11 -1.11
N LEU A 42 7.57 -6.59 -0.60
CA LEU A 42 6.23 -7.01 -1.02
C LEU A 42 5.94 -6.56 -2.46
N ASP A 43 5.28 -7.44 -3.23
CA ASP A 43 4.78 -7.11 -4.55
C ASP A 43 3.69 -6.03 -4.49
N LYS A 44 3.58 -5.27 -5.59
CA LYS A 44 2.53 -4.24 -5.72
C LYS A 44 1.13 -4.79 -5.50
N THR A 45 0.87 -6.03 -5.94
CA THR A 45 -0.40 -6.72 -5.73
C THR A 45 -0.68 -6.95 -4.24
N VAL A 46 0.31 -7.45 -3.50
CA VAL A 46 0.19 -7.67 -2.04
C VAL A 46 0.03 -6.34 -1.31
N LYS A 47 0.86 -5.35 -1.63
CA LYS A 47 0.75 -3.98 -1.09
C LYS A 47 -0.66 -3.43 -1.29
N THR A 48 -1.22 -3.57 -2.50
CA THR A 48 -2.56 -3.10 -2.82
C THR A 48 -3.62 -3.78 -1.96
N GLN A 49 -3.56 -5.10 -1.80
CA GLN A 49 -4.48 -5.84 -0.92
C GLN A 49 -4.39 -5.37 0.53
N LYS A 50 -3.18 -5.19 1.06
CA LYS A 50 -2.97 -4.70 2.43
C LYS A 50 -3.50 -3.27 2.61
N LEU A 51 -3.30 -2.40 1.62
CA LEU A 51 -3.83 -1.02 1.62
C LEU A 51 -5.36 -1.00 1.55
N HIS A 52 -5.98 -1.91 0.79
CA HIS A 52 -7.44 -2.05 0.77
C HIS A 52 -7.99 -2.47 2.13
N ALA A 53 -7.39 -3.49 2.76
CA ALA A 53 -7.78 -3.94 4.08
C ALA A 53 -7.63 -2.82 5.13
N PHE A 54 -6.52 -2.09 5.09
CA PHE A 54 -6.30 -0.93 5.94
C PHE A 54 -7.36 0.16 5.72
N ALA A 55 -7.70 0.49 4.47
CA ALA A 55 -8.73 1.48 4.16
C ALA A 55 -10.10 1.08 4.74
N GLU A 56 -10.44 -0.20 4.75
CA GLU A 56 -11.70 -0.69 5.34
C GLU A 56 -11.69 -0.61 6.85
N LYS A 57 -10.58 -1.02 7.48
CA LYS A 57 -10.39 -0.93 8.93
C LYS A 57 -10.45 0.53 9.39
N TYR A 58 -9.68 1.40 8.74
CA TYR A 58 -9.63 2.84 9.01
C TYR A 58 -10.98 3.52 8.76
N GLY A 59 -11.67 3.14 7.68
CA GLY A 59 -13.01 3.61 7.37
C GLY A 59 -14.04 3.24 8.43
N LYS A 60 -14.02 1.99 8.92
CA LYS A 60 -14.91 1.51 9.97
C LYS A 60 -14.61 2.18 11.32
N GLU A 61 -13.34 2.28 11.68
CA GLU A 61 -12.88 2.87 12.96
C GLU A 61 -13.24 4.35 13.07
N HIS A 62 -13.11 5.11 11.98
CA HIS A 62 -13.48 6.53 11.93
C HIS A 62 -14.92 6.79 11.47
N ASN A 63 -15.71 5.74 11.21
CA ASN A 63 -17.08 5.82 10.70
C ASN A 63 -17.22 6.67 9.42
N TYR A 64 -16.26 6.56 8.50
CA TYR A 64 -16.32 7.28 7.22
C TYR A 64 -17.40 6.71 6.30
N PRO A 65 -18.09 7.56 5.52
CA PRO A 65 -19.06 7.09 4.54
C PRO A 65 -18.38 6.24 3.47
N ALA A 66 -19.10 5.28 2.90
CA ALA A 66 -18.57 4.35 1.90
C ALA A 66 -17.92 5.05 0.69
N LYS A 67 -18.38 6.25 0.35
CA LYS A 67 -17.79 7.13 -0.69
C LYS A 67 -16.33 7.51 -0.36
N ASP A 68 -16.04 7.80 0.90
CA ASP A 68 -14.72 8.24 1.36
C ASP A 68 -13.80 7.02 1.47
N VAL A 69 -14.30 5.89 1.97
CA VAL A 69 -13.54 4.62 2.00
C VAL A 69 -13.17 4.16 0.59
N LYS A 70 -14.09 4.28 -0.39
CA LYS A 70 -13.81 3.98 -1.80
C LYS A 70 -12.74 4.91 -2.38
N SER A 71 -12.85 6.21 -2.08
CA SER A 71 -11.85 7.21 -2.49
C SER A 71 -10.49 6.93 -1.86
N LEU A 72 -10.43 6.49 -0.60
CA LEU A 72 -9.21 6.11 0.11
C LEU A 72 -8.54 4.90 -0.55
N LYS A 73 -9.30 3.85 -0.87
CA LYS A 73 -8.78 2.68 -1.61
C LYS A 73 -8.16 3.09 -2.94
N ALA A 74 -8.89 3.85 -3.75
CA ALA A 74 -8.41 4.34 -5.04
C ALA A 74 -7.17 5.25 -4.90
N PHE A 75 -7.16 6.09 -3.87
CA PHE A 75 -6.03 6.96 -3.55
C PHE A 75 -4.77 6.16 -3.21
N PHE A 76 -4.90 5.08 -2.43
CA PHE A 76 -3.78 4.20 -2.13
C PHE A 76 -3.20 3.51 -3.36
N VAL A 77 -4.05 3.03 -4.28
CA VAL A 77 -3.61 2.47 -5.56
C VAL A 77 -2.84 3.53 -6.37
N SER A 78 -3.38 4.75 -6.47
CA SER A 78 -2.69 5.85 -7.15
C SER A 78 -1.36 6.23 -6.47
N CYS A 79 -1.28 6.11 -5.13
CA CYS A 79 -0.04 6.35 -4.41
C CYS A 79 1.02 5.26 -4.62
N LEU A 80 0.59 4.00 -4.78
CA LEU A 80 1.47 2.90 -5.18
C LEU A 80 2.00 3.09 -6.60
N GLU A 81 1.13 3.47 -7.56
CA GLU A 81 1.51 3.84 -8.93
C GLU A 81 2.58 4.94 -8.96
N LYS A 82 2.40 5.97 -8.12
CA LYS A 82 3.32 7.12 -8.02
C LYS A 82 4.53 6.86 -7.13
N ALA A 83 4.79 5.61 -6.75
CA ALA A 83 5.90 5.19 -5.89
C ALA A 83 5.97 5.88 -4.51
N LYS A 84 4.87 6.48 -4.03
CA LYS A 84 4.83 7.25 -2.78
C LYS A 84 4.72 6.39 -1.52
N LEU A 85 4.29 5.13 -1.66
CA LEU A 85 4.13 4.17 -0.56
C LEU A 85 5.01 2.94 -0.78
N GLN A 86 6.20 3.11 -1.35
CA GLN A 86 7.12 1.99 -1.60
C GLN A 86 8.07 1.71 -0.43
N LYS A 87 8.43 2.74 0.34
CA LYS A 87 9.40 2.61 1.42
C LYS A 87 8.71 2.32 2.75
N THR A 88 9.37 1.55 3.60
CA THR A 88 8.95 1.30 5.00
C THR A 88 8.87 2.58 5.84
N LYS A 89 9.51 3.67 5.41
CA LYS A 89 9.37 4.99 6.07
C LYS A 89 8.01 5.65 5.79
N ASP A 90 7.41 5.33 4.65
CA ASP A 90 6.13 5.91 4.22
C ASP A 90 4.93 5.08 4.74
N VAL A 91 5.15 3.81 5.09
CA VAL A 91 4.12 2.86 5.56
C VAL A 91 4.66 2.05 6.75
N VAL A 92 3.95 2.10 7.88
CA VAL A 92 4.20 1.24 9.05
C VAL A 92 3.50 -0.09 8.81
N TYR A 93 4.28 -1.07 8.35
CA TYR A 93 3.84 -2.44 8.15
C TYR A 93 4.30 -3.30 9.33
N ASP A 94 3.36 -4.05 9.89
CA ASP A 94 3.62 -5.01 10.95
C ASP A 94 3.70 -6.40 10.33
N LYS A 95 4.90 -6.99 10.37
CA LYS A 95 5.20 -8.30 9.77
C LYS A 95 4.62 -9.47 10.57
N ASP A 96 4.32 -9.25 11.85
CA ASP A 96 3.83 -10.29 12.76
C ASP A 96 2.33 -10.52 12.54
N SER A 97 1.56 -9.44 12.40
CA SER A 97 0.15 -9.45 11.99
C SER A 97 -0.03 -9.52 10.47
N GLY A 98 0.99 -9.12 9.72
CA GLY A 98 0.94 -9.01 8.27
C GLY A 98 0.00 -7.89 7.80
N GLU A 99 -0.27 -6.88 8.61
CA GLU A 99 -1.16 -5.76 8.30
C GLU A 99 -0.41 -4.41 8.26
N ILE A 100 -1.03 -3.41 7.62
CA ILE A 100 -0.54 -2.03 7.74
C ILE A 100 -1.13 -1.46 9.02
N THR A 101 -0.26 -1.06 9.95
CA THR A 101 -0.68 -0.46 11.22
C THR A 101 -1.02 1.01 11.02
N SER A 102 -0.22 1.74 10.25
CA SER A 102 -0.41 3.18 10.02
C SER A 102 0.39 3.69 8.83
N ILE A 103 -0.04 4.80 8.25
CA ILE A 103 0.66 5.48 7.16
C ILE A 103 0.97 6.90 7.64
N PRO A 104 2.20 7.18 8.11
CA PRO A 104 2.54 8.47 8.72
C PRO A 104 2.36 9.68 7.78
N ALA A 105 2.52 9.45 6.47
CA ALA A 105 2.29 10.45 5.46
C ALA A 105 0.79 10.71 5.18
N LEU A 106 -0.11 9.83 5.61
CA LEU A 106 -1.54 9.94 5.35
C LEU A 106 -2.13 11.11 6.13
N PHE A 107 -2.71 12.05 5.38
CA PHE A 107 -3.43 13.18 5.93
C PHE A 107 -4.84 13.22 5.35
N PHE A 108 -5.83 13.18 6.24
CA PHE A 108 -7.21 13.33 5.89
C PHE A 108 -7.63 14.80 6.01
N ASN A 109 -8.10 15.38 4.91
CA ASN A 109 -8.70 16.71 4.92
C ASN A 109 -10.21 16.56 5.11
N SER A 110 -10.68 16.71 6.36
CA SER A 110 -12.10 16.61 6.70
C SER A 110 -12.95 17.71 6.06
N MET A 111 -12.38 18.86 5.67
CA MET A 111 -13.15 19.94 5.04
C MET A 111 -13.56 19.59 3.61
N ASN A 112 -12.70 18.86 2.89
CA ASN A 112 -12.92 18.50 1.48
C ASN A 112 -13.13 16.99 1.30
N HIS A 113 -13.26 16.23 2.39
CA HIS A 113 -13.33 14.76 2.37
C HIS A 113 -12.27 14.11 1.48
N THR A 114 -11.04 14.64 1.49
CA THR A 114 -9.99 14.24 0.56
C THR A 114 -8.79 13.68 1.32
N PHE A 115 -8.27 12.54 0.85
CA PHE A 115 -7.05 11.93 1.36
C PHE A 115 -5.84 12.44 0.58
N THR A 116 -4.79 12.80 1.31
CA THR A 116 -3.54 13.31 0.74
C THR A 116 -2.36 12.68 1.45
N LEU A 117 -1.21 12.57 0.78
CA LEU A 117 0.05 12.21 1.42
C LEU A 117 0.87 13.47 1.64
N LYS A 118 1.00 13.90 2.91
CA LYS A 118 1.91 14.97 3.31
C LYS A 118 3.35 14.44 3.31
N ILE A 119 4.28 15.25 2.83
CA ILE A 119 5.71 14.93 2.86
C ILE A 119 6.14 15.05 4.33
N VAL A 120 6.55 13.94 4.93
CA VAL A 120 7.01 13.87 6.34
C VAL A 120 8.44 14.40 6.50
N ASP A 121 9.18 14.57 5.40
CA ASP A 121 10.52 15.15 5.43
C ASP A 121 10.46 16.64 5.80
N SER A 122 10.74 16.93 7.08
CA SER A 122 10.79 18.29 7.62
C SER A 122 11.95 19.13 7.06
N LYS A 123 12.85 18.55 6.26
CA LYS A 123 14.03 19.24 5.68
C LYS A 123 13.77 19.74 4.26
N ARG A 124 12.85 19.14 3.51
CA ARG A 124 12.31 19.68 2.26
C ARG A 124 11.17 20.63 2.60
N VAL A 125 11.55 21.80 3.13
CA VAL A 125 10.69 22.98 3.14
C VAL A 125 10.08 23.09 1.76
N SER A 126 8.75 22.99 1.68
CA SER A 126 7.99 23.17 0.45
C SER A 126 8.54 24.42 -0.24
N THR A 127 9.11 24.28 -1.44
CA THR A 127 9.61 25.42 -2.22
C THR A 127 8.50 26.42 -2.53
N LEU A 128 7.24 26.11 -2.19
CA LEU A 128 6.11 27.03 -2.13
C LEU A 128 6.32 28.22 -1.17
N LYS A 129 7.08 28.07 -0.07
CA LYS A 129 7.49 29.22 0.78
C LYS A 129 8.66 30.02 0.18
N SER A 130 9.40 29.42 -0.75
CA SER A 130 10.52 30.04 -1.47
C SER A 130 10.10 30.62 -2.83
N LEU A 131 8.83 30.46 -3.22
CA LEU A 131 8.28 31.26 -4.31
C LEU A 131 8.32 32.70 -3.83
N THR A 132 9.25 33.46 -4.41
CA THR A 132 9.36 34.91 -4.22
C THR A 132 7.96 35.51 -4.21
N PRO A 133 7.57 36.27 -3.17
CA PRO A 133 6.30 36.98 -3.20
C PRO A 133 6.25 37.79 -4.49
N LYS A 134 5.14 37.66 -5.22
CA LYS A 134 4.87 38.41 -6.44
C LYS A 134 5.15 39.88 -6.13
N ARG A 135 6.22 40.45 -6.73
CA ARG A 135 6.46 41.90 -6.66
C ARG A 135 5.18 42.56 -7.15
N VAL A 136 4.50 43.26 -6.24
CA VAL A 136 3.41 44.16 -6.60
C VAL A 136 4.09 45.28 -7.38
N SER A 137 4.10 45.17 -8.71
CA SER A 137 4.50 46.31 -9.54
C SER A 137 3.43 47.37 -9.39
N GLU A 138 3.84 48.53 -8.89
CA GLU A 138 3.12 49.77 -8.69
C GLU A 138 2.46 50.29 -9.99
N LYS A 139 1.42 49.60 -10.47
CA LYS A 139 0.61 50.03 -11.62
C LYS A 139 -0.90 49.96 -11.41
N ASN A 140 -1.36 49.51 -10.25
CA ASN A 140 -2.76 49.63 -9.83
C ASN A 140 -2.82 50.41 -8.50
N GLN A 141 -2.46 51.69 -8.53
CA GLN A 141 -2.95 52.60 -7.50
C GLN A 141 -4.43 52.85 -7.81
N ALA A 142 -5.29 52.46 -6.87
CA ALA A 142 -6.66 52.97 -6.82
C ALA A 142 -6.60 54.50 -6.66
N PRO A 143 -7.48 55.27 -7.32
CA PRO A 143 -7.47 56.73 -7.20
C PRO A 143 -7.69 57.14 -5.74
N VAL A 144 -6.70 57.85 -5.21
CA VAL A 144 -6.77 58.56 -3.92
C VAL A 144 -7.97 59.49 -3.94
N SER A 145 -8.90 59.28 -3.00
CA SER A 145 -9.91 60.28 -2.66
C SER A 145 -9.23 61.36 -1.83
N GLN A 146 -9.10 62.57 -2.39
CA GLN A 146 -8.71 63.76 -1.63
C GLN A 146 -9.92 64.27 -0.85
N PRO A 147 -9.78 64.69 0.42
CA PRO A 147 -10.73 65.60 1.04
C PRO A 147 -10.31 67.04 0.72
N GLU A 148 -11.12 67.77 -0.04
CA GLU A 148 -11.07 69.24 -0.04
C GLU A 148 -12.05 69.78 1.00
N ILE A 149 -11.44 70.49 1.94
CA ILE A 149 -11.88 71.54 2.89
C ILE A 149 -13.38 71.87 2.93
#